data_AF-A0A365Z6T5-F1
#
_entry.id   AF-A0A365Z6T5-F1
#
_cell.length_a   1.000
_cell.length_b   1.000
_cell.length_c   1.000
_cell.angle_alpha   90.00
_cell.angle_beta   90.00
_cell.angle_gamma   90.00
#
_symmetry.space_group_name_H-M   'P 1'
#
loop_
_entity.id
_entity.type
_entity.pdbx_description
1 polymer ?
#
loop_
_entity_poly.entity_id
_entity_poly.type
_entity_poly.pdbx_seq_one_letter_code
_entity_poly.pdbx_strand_id
1 'polypeptide(L)'
;MSTYAEGRTGAPVWQVTSGRPATTRIDGPKDIDEACLRTRQLRPGVIRHPSTGAEVWFNHLAFWNEWALDDRVREALLDEFGPDGLPFNSAFGDGEPLTREDLRTIQAAYEAATVREHATVREQWEVGDLLLVDNILAAHGRDAFRGERKIVVAMGNPVDIDACRPSTRPAATSV
;
A
#
# COMPACT_ATOMS: atom_id res chain seq x y z
N MET A 1 -15.91 9.76 -18.65
CA MET A 1 -16.04 8.99 -19.89
C MET A 1 -15.43 7.62 -19.62
N SER A 2 -16.26 6.58 -19.57
CA SER A 2 -15.91 5.23 -19.11
C SER A 2 -15.36 4.41 -20.29
N THR A 3 -14.21 3.77 -20.12
CA THR A 3 -13.74 2.67 -20.97
C THR A 3 -13.34 1.53 -20.04
N TYR A 4 -14.24 0.55 -19.96
CA TYR A 4 -14.01 -0.78 -19.43
C TYR A 4 -13.04 -1.52 -20.35
N ALA A 5 -11.98 -2.10 -19.80
CA ALA A 5 -11.21 -3.16 -20.45
C ALA A 5 -11.58 -4.48 -19.76
N GLU A 6 -12.24 -5.37 -20.50
CA GLU A 6 -12.55 -6.73 -20.07
C GLU A 6 -11.26 -7.57 -20.01
N GLY A 7 -11.02 -8.25 -18.89
CA GLY A 7 -9.94 -9.23 -18.79
C GLY A 7 -9.64 -9.67 -17.36
N ARG A 8 -10.11 -10.87 -17.01
CA ARG A 8 -9.85 -11.67 -15.79
C ARG A 8 -10.67 -11.31 -14.55
N THR A 9 -11.74 -12.09 -14.38
CA THR A 9 -12.54 -12.23 -13.17
C THR A 9 -11.73 -12.84 -12.03
N GLY A 10 -11.17 -11.99 -11.19
CA GLY A 10 -10.63 -12.32 -9.88
C GLY A 10 -10.45 -10.99 -9.15
N ALA A 11 -11.17 -10.76 -8.07
CA ALA A 11 -10.99 -9.52 -7.32
C ALA A 11 -9.52 -9.44 -6.87
N PRO A 12 -8.81 -8.32 -7.08
CA PRO A 12 -7.43 -8.23 -6.67
C PRO A 12 -7.38 -8.39 -5.15
N VAL A 13 -6.65 -9.42 -4.73
CA VAL A 13 -6.31 -9.72 -3.34
C VAL A 13 -4.81 -9.47 -3.25
N TRP A 14 -4.38 -8.64 -2.31
CA TRP A 14 -2.98 -8.24 -2.18
C TRP A 14 -2.46 -8.61 -0.80
N GLN A 15 -1.22 -9.05 -0.74
CA GLN A 15 -0.62 -9.58 0.48
C GLN A 15 0.51 -8.69 0.97
N VAL A 16 0.50 -8.29 2.25
CA VAL A 16 1.55 -7.40 2.83
C VAL A 16 1.72 -7.64 4.35
N THR A 17 2.92 -7.59 4.96
CA THR A 17 3.06 -7.88 6.42
C THR A 17 4.33 -7.54 7.20
N SER A 18 4.17 -6.79 8.31
CA SER A 18 5.17 -6.59 9.37
C SER A 18 4.61 -7.10 10.70
N GLY A 19 5.47 -7.27 11.70
CA GLY A 19 5.15 -7.79 13.03
C GLY A 19 4.17 -6.95 13.87
N ARG A 20 2.85 -7.10 13.58
CA ARG A 20 1.60 -6.73 14.30
C ARG A 20 1.35 -5.24 14.67
N PRO A 21 0.14 -4.67 14.50
CA PRO A 21 -0.92 -4.93 13.52
C PRO A 21 -0.90 -3.83 12.44
N ALA A 22 -0.17 -4.05 11.35
CA ALA A 22 -0.33 -3.37 10.07
C ALA A 22 0.32 -4.27 9.01
N THR A 23 -0.23 -4.30 7.81
CA THR A 23 0.23 -5.16 6.73
C THR A 23 1.23 -4.44 5.86
N THR A 24 2.51 -4.50 6.22
CA THR A 24 3.68 -3.90 5.55
C THR A 24 4.86 -4.88 5.55
N ARG A 25 5.30 -5.48 4.44
CA ARG A 25 6.51 -6.32 4.50
C ARG A 25 7.71 -5.41 4.93
N ILE A 26 8.53 -5.79 5.92
CA ILE A 26 9.82 -5.14 6.28
C ILE A 26 10.73 -6.31 6.73
N ASP A 27 11.72 -6.67 5.94
CA ASP A 27 12.60 -7.81 6.10
C ASP A 27 13.99 -7.20 6.31
N GLY A 28 14.63 -7.58 7.40
CA GLY A 28 16.03 -7.27 7.62
C GLY A 28 16.94 -8.36 7.01
N PRO A 29 18.27 -8.13 7.03
CA PRO A 29 19.29 -9.11 6.69
C PRO A 29 19.06 -10.53 7.21
N LYS A 30 19.50 -11.54 6.44
CA LYS A 30 19.36 -12.98 6.72
C LYS A 30 20.27 -13.57 7.81
N ASP A 31 21.12 -12.76 8.44
CA ASP A 31 21.96 -13.19 9.56
C ASP A 31 21.45 -12.69 10.93
N ILE A 32 20.12 -12.63 11.09
CA ILE A 32 19.51 -12.36 12.39
C ILE A 32 19.00 -13.71 12.91
N ASP A 33 19.56 -14.11 14.04
CA ASP A 33 19.23 -15.23 14.93
C ASP A 33 17.75 -15.69 14.98
N GLU A 34 17.49 -16.76 15.74
CA GLU A 34 16.14 -17.28 16.07
C GLU A 34 15.18 -16.22 16.69
N ALA A 35 15.53 -14.93 16.76
CA ALA A 35 14.73 -13.85 17.33
C ALA A 35 14.01 -12.94 16.30
N CYS A 36 14.12 -13.16 14.99
CA CYS A 36 13.45 -12.28 14.01
C CYS A 36 11.99 -12.69 13.67
N LEU A 37 11.02 -11.83 14.02
CA LEU A 37 9.60 -12.06 13.74
C LEU A 37 9.25 -11.77 12.28
N ARG A 38 8.77 -12.80 11.55
CA ARG A 38 8.17 -12.66 10.22
C ARG A 38 6.66 -12.80 10.29
N THR A 39 5.93 -12.03 9.49
CA THR A 39 4.47 -12.15 9.39
C THR A 39 4.00 -12.28 7.95
N ARG A 40 2.82 -12.89 7.75
CA ARG A 40 2.11 -12.99 6.47
C ARG A 40 0.63 -12.63 6.63
N GLN A 41 0.10 -11.70 5.82
CA GLN A 41 -1.34 -11.38 5.84
C GLN A 41 -1.91 -11.18 4.44
N LEU A 42 -2.97 -11.92 4.17
CA LEU A 42 -3.83 -11.73 3.01
C LEU A 42 -4.76 -10.53 3.26
N ARG A 43 -4.82 -9.58 2.33
CA ARG A 43 -5.67 -8.39 2.42
C ARG A 43 -6.46 -8.18 1.13
N PRO A 44 -7.65 -7.55 1.20
CA PRO A 44 -8.34 -7.11 0.00
C PRO A 44 -7.48 -6.10 -0.75
N GLY A 45 -7.42 -6.23 -2.08
CA GLY A 45 -6.82 -5.19 -2.91
C GLY A 45 -7.74 -4.02 -3.15
N VAL A 46 -9.04 -4.28 -3.09
CA VAL A 46 -10.09 -3.29 -3.26
C VAL A 46 -11.17 -3.52 -2.20
N ILE A 47 -11.69 -2.43 -1.65
CA ILE A 47 -12.82 -2.43 -0.72
C ILE A 47 -13.93 -1.52 -1.24
N ARG A 48 -15.06 -1.48 -0.54
CA ARG A 48 -16.15 -0.54 -0.79
C ARG A 48 -16.25 0.46 0.34
N HIS A 49 -16.40 1.74 0.01
CA HIS A 49 -16.63 2.77 1.01
C HIS A 49 -17.97 2.51 1.74
N PRO A 50 -18.01 2.50 3.08
CA PRO A 50 -19.18 2.01 3.84
C PRO A 50 -20.43 2.89 3.67
N SER A 51 -20.26 4.20 3.42
CA SER A 51 -21.40 5.12 3.26
C SER A 51 -21.78 5.40 1.81
N THR A 52 -20.82 5.36 0.88
CA THR A 52 -21.07 5.71 -0.54
C THR A 52 -21.16 4.48 -1.45
N GLY A 53 -20.67 3.32 -1.00
CA GLY A 53 -20.60 2.08 -1.79
C GLY A 53 -19.57 2.12 -2.92
N ALA A 54 -18.83 3.22 -3.07
CA ALA A 54 -17.79 3.41 -4.08
C ALA A 54 -16.71 2.33 -3.94
N GLU A 55 -16.17 1.88 -5.06
CA GLU A 55 -15.06 0.94 -5.08
C GLU A 55 -13.74 1.70 -4.88
N VAL A 56 -12.89 1.19 -3.99
CA VAL A 56 -11.74 1.93 -3.47
C VAL A 56 -10.49 1.07 -3.45
N TRP A 57 -9.42 1.58 -4.06
CA TRP A 57 -8.07 1.06 -3.92
C TRP A 57 -7.53 1.39 -2.51
N PHE A 58 -7.63 0.43 -1.59
CA PHE A 58 -7.25 0.60 -0.19
C PHE A 58 -6.20 -0.44 0.21
N ASN A 59 -4.97 -0.22 -0.24
CA ASN A 59 -3.83 -1.07 0.07
C ASN A 59 -2.52 -0.28 -0.14
N HIS A 60 -1.39 -0.89 0.24
CA HIS A 60 -0.07 -0.26 0.13
C HIS A 60 0.83 -0.93 -0.92
N LEU A 61 0.26 -1.70 -1.84
CA LEU A 61 1.03 -2.45 -2.83
C LEU A 61 1.98 -1.54 -3.61
N ALA A 62 1.53 -0.34 -3.98
CA ALA A 62 2.33 0.64 -4.72
C ALA A 62 3.67 1.01 -4.05
N PHE A 63 3.76 0.86 -2.72
CA PHE A 63 4.92 1.27 -1.92
C PHE A 63 5.62 0.10 -1.23
N TRP A 64 4.90 -0.98 -0.92
CA TRP A 64 5.40 -2.13 -0.15
C TRP A 64 5.69 -3.33 -1.04
N ASN A 65 6.46 -3.11 -2.11
CA ASN A 65 6.94 -4.15 -3.01
C ASN A 65 8.41 -3.90 -3.40
N GLU A 66 9.12 -4.93 -3.85
CA GLU A 66 10.56 -4.81 -4.20
C GLU A 66 10.83 -3.81 -5.32
N TRP A 67 9.90 -3.66 -6.27
CA TRP A 67 10.04 -2.77 -7.42
C TRP A 67 9.86 -1.29 -7.05
N ALA A 68 9.39 -0.99 -5.84
CA ALA A 68 9.34 0.37 -5.31
C ALA A 68 10.70 0.85 -4.76
N LEU A 69 11.68 -0.04 -4.66
CA LEU A 69 13.06 0.31 -4.29
C LEU A 69 13.82 0.87 -5.49
N ASP A 70 14.85 1.67 -5.22
CA ASP A 70 15.86 2.00 -6.23
C ASP A 70 16.51 0.71 -6.76
N ASP A 71 16.77 0.64 -8.07
CA ASP A 71 17.25 -0.58 -8.73
C ASP A 71 18.55 -1.10 -8.09
N ARG A 72 19.49 -0.21 -7.70
CA ARG A 72 20.75 -0.63 -7.06
C ARG A 72 20.53 -1.15 -5.66
N VAL A 73 19.61 -0.54 -4.91
CA VAL A 73 19.25 -0.96 -3.56
C VAL A 73 18.58 -2.34 -3.62
N ARG A 74 17.64 -2.53 -4.54
CA ARG A 74 16.97 -3.81 -4.77
C ARG A 74 17.98 -4.91 -5.11
N GLU A 75 18.87 -4.66 -6.08
CA GLU A 75 19.90 -5.62 -6.49
C GLU A 75 20.81 -6.02 -5.33
N ALA A 76 21.29 -5.05 -4.54
CA ALA A 76 22.13 -5.32 -3.38
C ALA A 76 21.41 -6.16 -2.31
N LEU A 77 20.14 -5.86 -2.01
CA LEU A 77 19.35 -6.62 -1.05
C LEU A 77 19.04 -8.04 -1.53
N LEU A 78 18.82 -8.22 -2.84
CA LEU A 78 18.60 -9.52 -3.44
C LEU A 78 19.86 -10.38 -3.45
N ASP A 79 21.02 -9.79 -3.73
CA ASP A 79 22.30 -10.50 -3.73
C ASP A 79 22.65 -10.99 -2.31
N GLU A 80 22.50 -10.11 -1.32
CA GLU A 80 22.87 -10.42 0.06
C GLU A 80 21.86 -11.34 0.77
N PHE A 81 20.55 -11.11 0.59
CA PHE A 81 19.52 -11.81 1.37
C PHE A 81 18.62 -12.73 0.56
N GLY A 82 18.76 -12.74 -0.76
CA GLY A 82 17.87 -13.45 -1.67
C GLY A 82 16.43 -12.89 -1.67
N PRO A 83 15.56 -13.44 -2.54
CA PRO A 83 14.17 -12.98 -2.68
C PRO A 83 13.34 -13.05 -1.38
N ASP A 84 13.68 -14.00 -0.50
CA ASP A 84 13.00 -14.23 0.77
C ASP A 84 13.48 -13.35 1.93
N GLY A 85 14.56 -12.57 1.74
CA GLY A 85 15.13 -11.70 2.78
C GLY A 85 14.96 -10.20 2.53
N LEU A 86 14.07 -9.81 1.59
CA LEU A 86 13.86 -8.41 1.21
C LEU A 86 12.88 -7.64 2.08
N PRO A 87 13.25 -6.53 2.74
CA PRO A 87 12.35 -5.43 2.97
C PRO A 87 10.87 -5.70 3.14
N PHE A 88 10.17 -5.02 2.29
CA PHE A 88 8.85 -5.39 1.88
C PHE A 88 8.96 -6.20 0.60
N ASN A 89 7.97 -7.05 0.42
CA ASN A 89 7.43 -7.36 -0.87
C ASN A 89 5.91 -7.56 -0.78
N SER A 90 5.25 -7.42 -1.92
CA SER A 90 3.86 -7.75 -2.11
C SER A 90 3.73 -8.75 -3.25
N ALA A 91 2.71 -9.58 -3.17
CA ALA A 91 2.36 -10.56 -4.18
C ALA A 91 0.84 -10.58 -4.37
N PHE A 92 0.39 -11.20 -5.46
CA PHE A 92 -1.02 -11.53 -5.65
C PHE A 92 -1.50 -12.48 -4.54
N GLY A 93 -2.82 -12.57 -4.35
CA GLY A 93 -3.43 -13.36 -3.27
C GLY A 93 -3.17 -14.86 -3.34
N ASP A 94 -2.83 -15.37 -4.51
CA ASP A 94 -2.38 -16.75 -4.75
C ASP A 94 -0.86 -16.94 -4.53
N GLY A 95 -0.13 -15.86 -4.29
CA GLY A 95 1.31 -15.85 -4.09
C GLY A 95 2.12 -15.61 -5.37
N GLU A 96 1.50 -15.41 -6.53
CA GLU A 96 2.22 -15.02 -7.74
C GLU A 96 2.97 -13.69 -7.50
N PRO A 97 4.26 -13.59 -7.84
CA PRO A 97 5.04 -12.38 -7.62
C PRO A 97 4.55 -11.24 -8.51
N LEU A 98 4.66 -10.01 -8.01
CA LEU A 98 4.46 -8.82 -8.83
C LEU A 98 5.59 -8.68 -9.85
N THR A 99 5.23 -8.29 -11.06
CA THR A 99 6.20 -7.89 -12.08
C THR A 99 6.49 -6.38 -12.01
N ARG A 100 7.60 -5.96 -12.62
CA ARG A 100 7.90 -4.52 -12.78
C ARG A 100 6.83 -3.79 -13.60
N GLU A 101 6.17 -4.49 -14.51
CA GLU A 101 5.11 -3.91 -15.34
C GLU A 101 3.81 -3.69 -14.55
N ASP A 102 3.49 -4.60 -13.62
CA ASP A 102 2.37 -4.41 -12.69
C ASP A 102 2.57 -3.12 -11.88
N LEU A 103 3.79 -2.92 -11.34
CA LEU A 103 4.07 -1.70 -10.58
C LEU A 103 3.97 -0.44 -11.46
N ARG A 104 4.50 -0.46 -12.68
CA ARG A 104 4.40 0.68 -13.61
C ARG A 104 2.94 1.05 -13.89
N THR A 105 2.09 0.04 -14.12
CA THR A 105 0.66 0.24 -14.34
C THR A 105 0.01 0.94 -13.14
N ILE A 106 0.36 0.51 -11.93
CA ILE A 106 -0.17 1.09 -10.69
C ILE A 106 0.37 2.51 -10.47
N GLN A 107 1.67 2.75 -10.69
CA GLN A 107 2.26 4.08 -10.60
C GLN A 107 1.60 5.06 -11.59
N ALA A 108 1.36 4.63 -12.83
CA ALA A 108 0.64 5.44 -13.83
C ALA A 108 -0.78 5.78 -13.37
N ALA A 109 -1.48 4.86 -12.70
CA ALA A 109 -2.80 5.14 -12.11
C ALA A 109 -2.72 6.18 -10.97
N TYR A 110 -1.71 6.11 -10.11
CA TYR A 110 -1.46 7.11 -9.06
C TYR A 110 -1.12 8.48 -9.66
N GLU A 111 -0.27 8.54 -10.67
CA GLU A 111 0.07 9.78 -11.38
C GLU A 111 -1.16 10.38 -12.05
N ALA A 112 -1.95 9.57 -12.76
CA ALA A 112 -3.19 9.99 -13.39
C ALA A 112 -4.24 10.47 -12.37
N ALA A 113 -4.31 9.84 -11.19
CA ALA A 113 -5.13 10.33 -10.08
C ALA A 113 -4.55 11.61 -9.47
N THR A 114 -3.23 11.79 -9.51
CA THR A 114 -2.55 12.96 -8.95
C THR A 114 -2.77 14.23 -9.78
N VAL A 115 -2.73 14.10 -11.10
CA VAL A 115 -2.85 15.25 -12.03
C VAL A 115 -4.30 15.71 -12.25
N ARG A 116 -5.29 14.96 -11.78
CA ARG A 116 -6.70 15.34 -11.90
C ARG A 116 -7.00 16.46 -10.91
N GLU A 117 -7.57 17.54 -11.43
CA GLU A 117 -7.91 18.82 -10.77
C GLU A 117 -8.66 18.68 -9.43
N HIS A 118 -9.26 17.52 -9.14
CA HIS A 118 -10.01 17.25 -7.90
C HIS A 118 -9.57 15.99 -7.13
N ALA A 119 -8.54 15.27 -7.57
CA ALA A 119 -8.20 13.95 -7.01
C ALA A 119 -6.88 13.90 -6.23
N THR A 120 -5.98 14.88 -6.36
CA THR A 120 -4.87 15.05 -5.42
C THR A 120 -4.58 16.50 -5.21
N VAL A 121 -4.48 16.85 -3.93
CA VAL A 121 -4.25 18.20 -3.49
C VAL A 121 -2.82 18.29 -2.95
N ARG A 122 -1.90 18.81 -3.76
CA ARG A 122 -0.53 19.13 -3.31
C ARG A 122 -0.50 20.54 -2.73
N GLU A 123 -1.18 20.74 -1.60
CA GLU A 123 -1.21 22.05 -0.96
C GLU A 123 0.13 22.40 -0.32
N GLN A 124 0.50 23.66 -0.47
CA GLN A 124 1.53 24.28 0.35
C GLN A 124 0.88 24.64 1.69
N TRP A 125 1.25 23.90 2.74
CA TRP A 125 0.73 24.12 4.09
C TRP A 125 1.12 25.50 4.62
N GLU A 126 0.12 26.24 5.08
CA GLU A 126 0.28 27.44 5.91
C GLU A 126 0.00 27.13 7.39
N VAL A 127 0.52 27.99 8.26
CA VAL A 127 0.29 27.85 9.70
C VAL A 127 -1.18 28.13 10.00
N GLY A 128 -1.86 27.14 10.57
CA GLY A 128 -3.29 27.21 10.90
C GLY A 128 -4.16 26.39 9.96
N ASP A 129 -3.62 25.89 8.85
CA ASP A 129 -4.35 25.00 7.94
C ASP A 129 -4.78 23.71 8.65
N LEU A 130 -5.96 23.23 8.27
CA LEU A 130 -6.51 21.97 8.71
C LEU A 130 -6.98 21.17 7.48
N LEU A 131 -6.42 19.98 7.31
CA LEU A 131 -6.89 19.02 6.32
C LEU A 131 -7.70 17.93 7.03
N LEU A 132 -8.95 17.78 6.61
CA LEU A 132 -9.78 16.62 6.99
C LEU A 132 -9.74 15.59 5.87
N VAL A 133 -9.34 14.36 6.21
CA VAL A 133 -9.15 13.27 5.24
C VAL A 133 -10.13 12.15 5.54
N ASP A 134 -10.91 11.76 4.54
CA ASP A 134 -11.55 10.44 4.52
C ASP A 134 -10.47 9.40 4.23
N ASN A 135 -10.00 8.73 5.29
CA ASN A 135 -8.88 7.81 5.18
C ASN A 135 -9.18 6.61 4.26
N ILE A 136 -10.46 6.26 4.07
CA ILE A 136 -10.83 5.15 3.18
C ILE A 136 -10.66 5.62 1.73
N LEU A 137 -11.22 6.78 1.38
CA LEU A 137 -11.25 7.25 -0.01
C LEU A 137 -9.93 7.86 -0.51
N ALA A 138 -9.07 8.35 0.39
CA ALA A 138 -7.90 9.12 0.00
C ALA A 138 -6.58 8.41 0.32
N ALA A 139 -5.76 8.20 -0.72
CA ALA A 139 -4.34 8.01 -0.55
C ALA A 139 -3.67 9.36 -0.26
N HIS A 140 -2.73 9.39 0.68
CA HIS A 140 -1.99 10.59 1.03
C HIS A 140 -0.51 10.26 1.23
N GLY A 141 0.33 11.25 0.97
CA GLY A 141 1.78 11.12 1.04
C GLY A 141 2.43 12.46 1.35
N ARG A 142 3.75 12.53 1.19
CA ARG A 142 4.51 13.75 1.46
C ARG A 142 5.67 13.89 0.48
N ASP A 143 5.76 15.05 -0.16
CA ASP A 143 6.93 15.44 -0.94
C ASP A 143 8.14 15.76 -0.04
N ALA A 144 9.35 15.69 -0.58
CA ALA A 144 10.54 16.13 0.13
C ALA A 144 10.40 17.61 0.56
N PHE A 145 10.85 17.95 1.77
CA PHE A 145 10.81 19.32 2.30
C PHE A 145 12.16 19.73 2.89
N ARG A 146 12.34 21.02 3.15
CA ARG A 146 13.53 21.60 3.80
C ARG A 146 13.08 22.53 4.92
N GLY A 147 13.95 22.75 5.91
CA GLY A 147 13.68 23.64 7.05
C GLY A 147 12.82 23.01 8.14
N GLU A 148 12.34 23.85 9.06
CA GLU A 148 11.49 23.42 10.17
C GLU A 148 10.05 23.17 9.71
N ARG A 149 9.47 22.05 10.14
CA ARG A 149 8.09 21.68 9.83
C ARG A 149 7.48 20.92 11.00
N LYS A 150 6.31 21.36 11.46
CA LYS A 150 5.52 20.66 12.49
C LYS A 150 4.09 20.48 12.00
N ILE A 151 3.68 19.23 11.81
CA ILE A 151 2.30 18.83 11.54
C ILE A 151 1.85 17.93 12.67
N VAL A 152 0.62 18.13 13.14
CA VAL A 152 -0.04 17.27 14.13
C VAL A 152 -1.18 16.52 13.46
N VAL A 153 -1.45 15.31 13.93
CA VAL A 153 -2.50 14.44 13.36
C VAL A 153 -3.37 13.92 14.50
N ALA A 154 -4.68 13.91 14.27
CA ALA A 154 -5.64 13.25 15.12
C ALA A 154 -6.47 12.29 14.27
N MET A 155 -6.59 11.03 14.71
CA MET A 155 -7.46 10.03 14.10
C MET A 155 -8.78 9.97 14.87
N GLY A 156 -9.88 9.82 14.15
CA GLY A 156 -11.22 9.72 14.73
C GLY A 156 -12.12 8.81 13.91
N ASN A 157 -13.20 8.35 14.55
CA ASN A 157 -14.25 7.54 13.93
C ASN A 157 -13.73 6.28 13.20
N PRO A 158 -13.11 5.32 13.92
CA PRO A 158 -12.62 4.09 13.29
C PRO A 158 -13.76 3.31 12.63
N VAL A 159 -13.48 2.75 11.46
CA VAL A 159 -14.41 1.92 10.68
C VAL A 159 -13.91 0.49 10.67
N ASP A 160 -14.80 -0.46 10.96
CA ASP A 160 -14.49 -1.87 10.81
C ASP A 160 -14.39 -2.24 9.32
N ILE A 161 -13.35 -3.00 8.95
CA ILE A 161 -13.10 -3.41 7.58
C ILE A 161 -14.25 -4.24 7.00
N ASP A 162 -15.00 -4.97 7.83
CA ASP A 162 -16.16 -5.76 7.38
C ASP A 162 -17.29 -4.85 6.88
N ALA A 163 -17.42 -3.63 7.42
CA ALA A 163 -18.35 -2.62 6.91
C ALA A 163 -17.97 -2.16 5.48
N CYS A 164 -16.70 -2.33 5.10
CA CYS A 164 -16.19 -1.99 3.78
C CYS A 164 -16.35 -3.11 2.75
N ARG A 165 -17.07 -4.21 3.06
CA ARG A 165 -17.36 -5.31 2.12
C ARG A 165 -16.13 -5.76 1.32
N PRO A 166 -15.05 -6.18 2.01
CA PRO A 166 -13.78 -6.44 1.36
C PRO A 166 -13.91 -7.62 0.41
N SER A 167 -13.20 -7.58 -0.72
CA SER A 167 -13.23 -8.65 -1.73
C SER A 167 -12.74 -10.01 -1.20
N THR A 168 -11.88 -9.97 -0.19
CA THR A 168 -11.47 -11.12 0.61
C THR A 168 -11.45 -10.73 2.08
N ARG A 169 -11.69 -11.69 2.97
CA ARG A 169 -11.53 -11.44 4.41
C ARG A 169 -10.04 -11.32 4.75
N PRO A 170 -9.63 -10.28 5.48
CA PRO A 170 -8.29 -10.21 6.04
C PRO A 170 -7.99 -11.46 6.88
N ALA A 171 -6.93 -12.17 6.54
CA ALA A 171 -6.55 -13.39 7.25
C ALA A 171 -5.04 -13.37 7.53
N ALA A 172 -4.70 -13.63 8.79
CA ALA A 172 -3.36 -14.08 9.13
C ALA A 172 -3.24 -15.53 8.63
N THR A 173 -2.21 -15.80 7.83
CA THR A 173 -1.88 -17.17 7.43
C THR A 173 -0.75 -17.64 8.33
N SER A 174 -0.96 -18.77 9.01
CA SER A 174 0.10 -19.44 9.76
C SER A 174 1.11 -20.02 8.77
N VAL A 175 2.40 -19.78 9.04
CA VAL A 175 3.53 -20.42 8.35
C VAL A 175 3.90 -21.66 9.13
#